data_AF-A0A829SA72-F1
#
_entry.id   AF-A0A829SA72-F1
#
_cell.length_a   1.000
_cell.length_b   1.000
_cell.length_c   1.000
_cell.angle_alpha   90.00
_cell.angle_beta   90.00
_cell.angle_gamma   90.00
#
_symmetry.space_group_name_H-M   'P 1'
#
loop_
_entity.id
_entity.type
_entity.pdbx_description
1 polymer ?
#
loop_
_entity_poly.entity_id
_entity_poly.type
_entity_poly.pdbx_seq_one_letter_code
_entity_poly.pdbx_strand_id
1 'polypeptide(L)' 'MLIFKIYYLNNNIFILNTFNNGGAAAYNIILNVKNGKLVSNKDWKVDF' A
#
# COMPACT_ATOMS: atom_id res chain seq x y z
N MET A 1 1.35 14.33 -6.88
CA MET A 1 1.10 13.13 -7.70
C MET A 1 1.17 11.92 -6.78
N LEU A 2 0.08 11.17 -6.60
CA LEU A 2 0.08 9.93 -5.83
C LEU A 2 0.80 8.86 -6.64
N ILE A 3 1.94 8.36 -6.16
CA ILE A 3 2.71 7.32 -6.84
C ILE A 3 2.46 5.99 -6.14
N PHE A 4 1.82 5.07 -6.85
CA PHE A 4 1.65 3.68 -6.40
C PHE A 4 2.84 2.84 -6.85
N LYS A 5 3.41 2.06 -5.94
CA LYS A 5 4.38 1.01 -6.27
C LYS A 5 3.64 -0.31 -6.38
N ILE A 6 3.81 -1.01 -7.49
CA ILE A 6 3.14 -2.28 -7.78
C ILE A 6 4.19 -3.38 -7.88
N TYR A 7 4.01 -4.47 -7.13
CA TYR A 7 4.89 -5.62 -7.13
C TYR A 7 4.10 -6.90 -7.43
N TYR A 8 4.78 -7.87 -8.04
CA TYR A 8 4.21 -9.18 -8.37
C TYR A 8 5.00 -10.27 -7.65
N LEU A 9 4.31 -11.15 -6.92
CA LEU A 9 4.93 -12.28 -6.24
C LEU A 9 3.93 -13.43 -6.06
N ASN A 10 4.30 -14.64 -6.50
CA ASN A 10 3.48 -15.86 -6.34
C ASN A 10 2.02 -15.72 -6.81
N ASN A 11 1.81 -15.13 -8.00
CA ASN A 11 0.50 -14.80 -8.58
C ASN A 11 -0.35 -13.82 -7.76
N ASN A 12 0.28 -13.07 -6.86
CA ASN A 12 -0.34 -11.96 -6.16
C ASN A 12 0.18 -10.62 -6.68
N ILE A 13 -0.66 -9.59 -6.59
CA ILE A 13 -0.32 -8.20 -6.87
C ILE A 13 -0.29 -7.47 -5.55
N PHE A 14 0.83 -6.83 -5.23
CA PHE A 14 0.97 -5.97 -4.06
C PHE A 14 0.99 -4.51 -4.49
N ILE A 15 0.06 -3.72 -3.97
CA ILE A 15 -0.06 -2.29 -4.25
C ILE A 15 0.33 -1.55 -2.98
N LEU A 16 1.41 -0.76 -3.05
CA LEU A 16 1.93 0.03 -1.94
C LEU A 16 1.81 1.52 -2.25
N ASN A 17 1.32 2.29 -1.29
CA ASN A 17 1.33 3.74 -1.34
C ASN A 17 1.63 4.32 0.04
N THR A 18 2.24 5.50 0.06
CA THR A 18 2.41 6.32 1.26
C THR A 18 1.55 7.57 1.11
N PHE A 19 0.49 7.66 1.90
CA PHE A 19 -0.39 8.82 1.94
C PHE A 19 0.19 9.84 2.91
N ASN A 20 0.50 11.03 2.41
CA ASN A 20 0.94 12.18 3.20
C ASN A 20 0.16 13.41 2.74
N ASN A 21 -0.64 14.00 3.64
CA ASN A 21 -1.49 15.16 3.34
C ASN A 21 -0.98 16.45 4.01
N GLY A 22 0.34 16.60 4.18
CA GLY A 22 0.95 17.89 4.55
C GLY A 22 0.87 18.28 6.02
N GLY A 23 0.63 17.35 6.95
CA GLY A 23 0.60 17.66 8.38
C GLY A 23 0.82 16.44 9.27
N ALA A 24 1.95 16.41 9.98
CA ALA A 24 2.31 15.60 11.16
C ALA A 24 2.18 14.05 11.11
N ALA A 25 1.53 13.48 10.09
CA ALA A 25 1.33 12.03 9.96
C ALA A 25 1.32 11.61 8.49
N ALA A 26 2.07 10.55 8.20
CA ALA A 26 1.98 9.82 6.95
C ALA A 26 1.63 8.37 7.27
N TYR A 27 0.98 7.69 6.33
CA TYR A 27 0.57 6.30 6.48
C TYR A 27 0.96 5.51 5.26
N ASN A 28 1.55 4.34 5.49
CA ASN A 28 1.75 3.34 4.45
C ASN A 28 0.53 2.44 4.40
N ILE A 29 0.13 2.06 3.19
CA ILE A 29 -0.88 1.03 2.96
C ILE A 29 -0.31 0.06 1.94
N ILE A 30 -0.37 -1.24 2.26
CA ILE A 30 -0.14 -2.33 1.31
C ILE A 30 -1.42 -3.14 1.12
N LEU A 31 -1.79 -3.35 -0.13
CA LEU A 31 -2.91 -4.19 -0.53
C LEU A 31 -2.38 -5.42 -1.26
N ASN A 32 -2.82 -6.60 -0.86
CA ASN A 32 -2.53 -7.86 -1.53
C ASN A 32 -3.76 -8.33 -2.31
N VAL A 33 -3.64 -8.41 -3.63
CA VAL A 33 -4.70 -8.83 -4.53
C VAL A 33 -4.33 -10.17 -5.17
N LYS A 34 -5.23 -11.15 -5.08
CA LYS A 34 -5.10 -12.45 -5.73
C LYS A 34 -6.39 -12.77 -6.48
N ASN A 35 -6.28 -13.18 -7.74
CA ASN A 35 -7.43 -13.51 -8.60
C ASN A 35 -8.50 -12.39 -8.62
N GLY A 36 -8.07 -11.13 -8.68
CA GLY A 36 -8.94 -9.96 -8.68
C GLY A 36 -9.64 -9.63 -7.34
N LYS A 37 -9.32 -10.35 -6.25
CA LYS A 37 -9.88 -10.10 -4.91
C LYS A 37 -8.81 -9.60 -3.96
N LEU A 38 -9.16 -8.66 -3.09
CA LEU A 38 -8.32 -8.27 -1.96
C LEU A 38 -8.30 -9.42 -0.95
N VAL A 39 -7.13 -10.03 -0.73
CA VAL A 39 -6.98 -11.17 0.19
C VAL A 39 -6.35 -10.78 1.52
N SER A 40 -5.58 -9.69 1.55
CA SER A 40 -5.11 -9.08 2.80
C SER A 40 -4.70 -7.62 2.57
N ASN A 41 -4.67 -6.85 3.66
CA ASN A 41 -4.13 -5.50 3.68
C ASN A 41 -3.39 -5.27 5.00
N LYS A 42 -2.48 -4.29 4.97
CA LYS A 42 -1.86 -3.75 6.18
C LYS A 42 -1.64 -2.27 6.00
N ASP A 43 -1.86 -1.53 7.06
CA ASP A 43 -1.53 -0.12 7.16
C ASP A 43 -0.69 0.12 8.42
N TRP A 44 0.17 1.14 8.35
CA TRP A 44 0.93 1.60 9.49
C TRP A 44 1.27 3.07 9.35
N LYS A 45 1.34 3.76 10.50
CA LYS A 45 1.86 5.11 10.57
C LYS A 45 3.35 5.09 10.20
N VAL A 46 3.77 6.07 9.42
CA VAL A 46 5.19 6.35 9.18
C VAL A 46 5.71 7.09 10.40
N ASP A 47 6.66 6.49 11.09
CA ASP A 47 7.44 7.18 12.09
C ASP A 47 8.46 8.08 11.38
N PHE A 48 8.54 9.34 11.79
CA PHE A 48 9.49 10.34 11.28
C PHE A 48 10.66 10.49 12.24
#